data_AF-A0A2D7VVP4-F1
#
_entry.id   AF-A0A2D7VVP4-F1
#
_cell.length_a   1.000
_cell.length_b   1.000
_cell.length_c   1.000
_cell.angle_alpha   90.00
_cell.angle_beta   90.00
_cell.angle_gamma   90.00
#
_symmetry.space_group_name_H-M   'P 1'
#
loop_
_entity.id
_entity.type
_entity.pdbx_description
1 polymer ?
#
loop_
_entity_poly.entity_id
_entity_poly.type
_entity_poly.pdbx_seq_one_letter_code
_entity_poly.pdbx_strand_id
1 'polypeptide(L)'
;MEQHASIEKQLRVPNFGHTRWYVLLVAFVIALAVLQDYLFSRTRHTGFYISESLLYHTFWIFFIPLTMLANKLVRLANPKKIWAKAPLNIGVALFFSFSHLLLFTSLFVLVSTLVFTPSHRFIGMFNTALSNQFYITLLWYAIVPSIAIALRNLNRTPSPTGVSEVIRLKKAGKIVTLPKESIQYIITDKPYSTIYTKDQKFLDNRNLKQLEAELNPSIFARVHRSSIVNTTAITELISRNNGDFDATLQDGKIIRFSRHYRANWDHLLH
;
A
#
# COMPACT_ATOMS: atom_id res chain seq x y z
N MET A 1 19.25 -26.26 3.47
CA MET A 1 18.93 -24.85 3.14
C MET A 1 17.76 -24.71 2.15
N GLU A 2 17.07 -25.79 1.78
CA GLU A 2 15.92 -25.78 0.85
C GLU A 2 14.56 -25.54 1.54
N GLN A 3 14.48 -25.49 2.88
CA GLN A 3 13.21 -25.35 3.60
C GLN A 3 12.72 -23.90 3.77
N HIS A 4 13.56 -22.89 3.51
CA HIS A 4 13.15 -21.48 3.69
C HIS A 4 12.49 -20.87 2.43
N ALA A 5 12.64 -21.48 1.26
CA ALA A 5 12.09 -20.96 0.00
C ALA A 5 10.62 -21.37 -0.27
N SER A 6 10.07 -22.31 0.50
CA SER A 6 8.68 -22.77 0.32
C SER A 6 7.65 -21.92 1.07
N ILE A 7 8.06 -21.07 2.01
CA ILE A 7 7.14 -20.31 2.86
C ILE A 7 6.67 -19.00 2.20
N GLU A 8 7.46 -18.37 1.32
CA GLU A 8 7.09 -17.11 0.68
C GLU A 8 6.08 -17.26 -0.48
N LYS A 9 5.87 -18.47 -1.01
CA LYS A 9 5.05 -18.66 -2.21
C LYS A 9 3.54 -18.86 -1.94
N GLN A 10 3.10 -18.82 -0.69
CA GLN A 10 1.71 -19.13 -0.30
C GLN A 10 0.88 -17.98 0.30
N LEU A 11 1.38 -16.74 0.33
CA LEU A 11 0.55 -15.57 0.69
C LEU A 11 0.11 -14.79 -0.56
N ARG A 12 -0.50 -15.49 -1.53
CA ARG A 12 -1.40 -14.82 -2.47
C ARG A 12 -2.63 -14.41 -1.68
N VAL A 13 -2.61 -13.19 -1.14
CA VAL A 13 -3.81 -12.54 -0.61
C VAL A 13 -4.83 -12.57 -1.73
N PRO A 14 -5.91 -13.36 -1.62
CA PRO A 14 -6.73 -13.63 -2.78
C PRO A 14 -7.43 -12.34 -3.18
N ASN A 15 -7.54 -12.11 -4.49
CA ASN A 15 -8.17 -10.93 -5.06
C ASN A 15 -9.69 -11.08 -4.90
N PHE A 16 -10.14 -10.94 -3.66
CA PHE A 16 -11.47 -11.24 -3.18
C PHE A 16 -12.36 -10.03 -3.40
N GLY A 17 -13.50 -10.22 -4.09
CA GLY A 17 -14.52 -9.19 -4.26
C GLY A 17 -14.89 -8.58 -2.90
N HIS A 18 -14.45 -7.34 -2.68
CA HIS A 18 -14.40 -6.70 -1.36
C HIS A 18 -15.74 -6.72 -0.61
N THR A 19 -16.86 -6.70 -1.32
CA THR A 19 -18.20 -6.65 -0.73
C THR A 19 -18.67 -7.96 -0.10
N ARG A 20 -18.31 -9.13 -0.66
CA ARG A 20 -18.79 -10.43 -0.13
C ARG A 20 -18.16 -10.76 1.23
N TRP A 21 -16.85 -10.52 1.36
CA TRP A 21 -16.12 -10.74 2.61
C TRP A 21 -16.51 -9.74 3.69
N TYR A 22 -16.84 -8.51 3.30
CA TYR A 22 -17.42 -7.55 4.22
C TYR A 22 -18.70 -8.08 4.88
N VAL A 23 -19.65 -8.57 4.07
CA VAL A 23 -20.91 -9.10 4.58
C VAL A 23 -20.66 -10.30 5.51
N LEU A 24 -19.77 -11.21 5.12
CA LEU A 24 -19.40 -12.36 5.97
C LEU A 24 -18.74 -11.94 7.28
N LEU A 25 -17.83 -10.96 7.24
CA LEU A 25 -17.16 -10.44 8.43
C LEU A 25 -18.15 -9.78 9.39
N VAL A 26 -19.04 -8.92 8.88
CA VAL A 26 -20.07 -8.28 9.71
C VAL A 26 -21.02 -9.31 10.28
N ALA A 27 -21.49 -10.26 9.48
CA ALA A 27 -22.36 -11.34 9.96
C ALA A 27 -21.67 -12.16 11.06
N PHE A 28 -20.37 -12.45 10.91
CA PHE A 28 -19.58 -13.14 11.91
C PHE A 28 -19.44 -12.32 13.21
N VAL A 29 -19.14 -11.02 13.11
CA VAL A 29 -19.05 -10.12 14.28
C VAL A 29 -20.40 -10.05 15.02
N ILE A 30 -21.50 -9.92 14.28
CA ILE A 30 -22.85 -9.91 14.87
C ILE A 30 -23.14 -11.26 15.54
N ALA A 31 -22.80 -12.39 14.92
CA ALA A 31 -23.00 -13.71 15.51
C ALA A 31 -22.22 -13.88 16.83
N LEU A 32 -20.96 -13.41 16.87
CA LEU A 32 -20.17 -13.41 18.10
C LEU A 32 -20.76 -12.51 19.17
N ALA A 33 -21.27 -11.34 18.81
CA ALA A 33 -21.86 -10.40 19.75
C ALA A 33 -23.19 -10.93 20.34
N VAL A 34 -24.03 -11.55 19.51
CA VAL A 34 -25.24 -12.25 19.96
C VAL A 34 -24.89 -13.44 20.86
N LEU A 35 -23.85 -14.20 20.53
CA LEU A 35 -23.37 -15.29 21.38
C LEU A 35 -22.87 -14.75 22.74
N GLN A 36 -22.17 -13.61 22.74
CA GLN A 36 -21.74 -12.95 23.96
C GLN A 36 -22.94 -12.56 24.84
N ASP A 37 -23.98 -11.96 24.25
CA ASP A 37 -25.21 -11.59 24.98
C ASP A 37 -25.92 -12.82 25.56
N TYR A 38 -25.96 -13.93 24.80
CA TYR A 38 -26.53 -15.20 25.26
C TYR A 38 -25.77 -15.76 26.47
N LEU A 39 -24.43 -15.81 26.38
CA LEU A 39 -23.58 -16.27 27.49
C LEU A 39 -23.72 -15.35 28.72
N PHE A 40 -23.82 -14.04 28.50
CA PHE A 40 -24.04 -13.07 29.57
C PHE A 40 -25.40 -13.30 30.26
N SER A 41 -26.47 -13.49 29.50
CA SER A 41 -27.79 -13.81 30.05
C SER A 41 -27.77 -15.13 30.84
N ARG A 42 -27.07 -16.16 30.33
CA ARG A 42 -26.97 -17.45 31.00
C ARG A 42 -26.24 -17.36 32.33
N THR A 43 -25.19 -16.57 32.41
CA THR A 43 -24.40 -16.37 33.64
C THR A 43 -25.09 -15.46 34.65
N ARG A 44 -25.91 -14.51 34.20
CA ARG A 44 -26.66 -13.57 35.05
C ARG A 44 -28.08 -14.01 35.37
N HIS A 45 -28.53 -15.14 34.84
CA HIS A 45 -29.92 -15.64 34.95
C HIS A 45 -30.97 -14.59 34.52
N THR A 46 -30.66 -13.79 33.50
CA THR A 46 -31.59 -12.81 32.92
C THR A 46 -32.27 -13.37 31.67
N GLY A 47 -33.38 -12.77 31.23
CA GLY A 47 -33.98 -13.10 29.93
C GLY A 47 -33.03 -12.80 28.76
N PHE A 48 -33.20 -13.54 27.66
CA PHE A 48 -32.48 -13.33 26.40
C PHE A 48 -33.47 -13.28 25.24
N TYR A 49 -33.45 -12.17 24.50
CA TYR A 49 -34.26 -11.98 23.31
C TYR A 49 -33.33 -11.74 22.11
N ILE A 50 -33.29 -12.71 21.20
CA ILE A 50 -32.42 -12.65 20.02
C ILE A 50 -32.75 -11.45 19.13
N SER A 51 -34.03 -11.07 19.03
CA SER A 51 -34.50 -9.93 18.25
C SER A 51 -33.96 -8.60 18.79
N GLU A 52 -33.95 -8.42 20.12
CA GLU A 52 -33.38 -7.24 20.76
C GLU A 52 -31.87 -7.20 20.58
N SER A 53 -31.18 -8.31 20.86
CA SER A 53 -29.72 -8.43 20.68
C SER A 53 -29.31 -8.10 19.24
N LEU A 54 -29.98 -8.66 18.23
CA LEU A 54 -29.71 -8.36 16.83
C LEU A 54 -29.91 -6.87 16.50
N LEU A 55 -30.96 -6.26 17.05
CA LEU A 55 -31.26 -4.84 16.84
C LEU A 55 -30.11 -3.94 17.35
N TYR A 56 -29.59 -4.22 18.54
CA TYR A 56 -28.42 -3.51 19.08
C TYR A 56 -27.16 -3.71 18.24
N HIS A 57 -26.95 -4.92 17.69
CA HIS A 57 -25.77 -5.24 16.90
C HIS A 57 -25.81 -4.75 15.44
N THR A 58 -26.91 -4.12 15.00
CA THR A 58 -26.95 -3.38 13.72
C THR A 58 -25.91 -2.25 13.64
N PHE A 59 -25.40 -1.80 14.80
CA PHE A 59 -24.27 -0.90 14.95
C PHE A 59 -23.06 -1.28 14.07
N TRP A 60 -22.73 -2.57 14.01
CA TRP A 60 -21.53 -3.04 13.30
C TRP A 60 -21.56 -2.83 11.78
N ILE A 61 -22.75 -2.71 11.20
CA ILE A 61 -22.94 -2.59 9.75
C ILE A 61 -22.25 -1.32 9.23
N PHE A 62 -22.27 -0.22 9.97
CA PHE A 62 -21.82 1.07 9.43
C PHE A 62 -20.30 1.26 9.39
N PHE A 63 -19.52 0.47 10.14
CA PHE A 63 -18.07 0.71 10.28
C PHE A 63 -17.35 0.72 8.94
N ILE A 64 -17.53 -0.30 8.11
CA ILE A 64 -16.76 -0.47 6.88
C ILE A 64 -17.13 0.57 5.80
N PRO A 65 -18.41 0.79 5.43
CA PRO A 65 -18.74 1.81 4.43
C PRO A 65 -18.28 3.21 4.85
N LEU A 66 -18.46 3.58 6.12
CA LEU A 66 -18.01 4.87 6.63
C LEU A 66 -16.49 4.97 6.71
N THR A 67 -15.79 3.88 7.07
CA THR A 67 -14.31 3.84 7.05
C THR A 67 -13.77 4.01 5.63
N MET A 68 -14.40 3.40 4.63
CA MET A 68 -14.02 3.59 3.23
C MET A 68 -14.17 5.04 2.79
N LEU A 69 -15.25 5.72 3.21
CA LEU A 69 -15.47 7.13 2.93
C LEU A 69 -14.47 8.03 3.69
N ALA A 70 -14.24 7.77 4.97
CA ALA A 70 -13.24 8.47 5.79
C ALA A 70 -11.84 8.36 5.15
N ASN A 71 -11.45 7.15 4.75
CA ASN A 71 -10.19 6.91 4.04
C ASN A 71 -10.12 7.64 2.69
N LYS A 72 -11.23 7.76 1.97
CA LYS A 72 -11.29 8.53 0.71
C LYS A 72 -11.09 10.02 0.97
N LEU A 73 -11.74 10.58 2.00
CA LEU A 73 -11.64 12.00 2.34
C LEU A 73 -10.25 12.40 2.83
N VAL A 74 -9.65 11.63 3.75
CA VAL A 74 -8.28 11.91 4.22
C VAL A 74 -7.28 11.84 3.06
N ARG A 75 -7.47 10.91 2.11
CA ARG A 75 -6.65 10.81 0.90
C ARG A 75 -6.85 11.96 -0.08
N LEU A 76 -8.06 12.47 -0.24
CA LEU A 76 -8.34 13.59 -1.13
C LEU A 76 -7.70 14.88 -0.60
N ALA A 77 -7.75 15.09 0.72
CA ALA A 77 -7.16 16.26 1.35
C ALA A 77 -5.62 16.19 1.43
N ASN A 78 -5.04 15.01 1.70
CA ASN A 78 -3.61 14.68 1.80
C ASN A 78 -2.65 15.88 1.95
N PRO A 79 -2.69 16.61 3.09
CA PRO A 79 -1.89 17.80 3.24
C PRO A 79 -0.40 17.45 3.30
N LYS A 80 0.44 18.19 2.55
CA LYS A 80 1.90 17.96 2.49
C LYS A 80 2.59 18.18 3.83
N LYS A 81 2.10 19.11 4.65
CA LYS A 81 2.67 19.48 5.96
C LYS A 81 2.13 18.59 7.08
N ILE A 82 3.01 18.09 7.95
CA ILE A 82 2.63 17.18 9.05
C ILE A 82 1.69 17.83 10.08
N TRP A 83 1.86 19.13 10.35
CA TRP A 83 1.01 19.89 11.27
C TRP A 83 -0.45 20.03 10.80
N ALA A 84 -0.71 19.92 9.50
CA ALA A 84 -2.06 19.94 8.95
C ALA A 84 -2.72 18.55 8.92
N LYS A 85 -1.95 17.47 9.11
CA LYS A 85 -2.49 16.09 9.09
C LYS A 85 -3.23 15.73 10.38
N ALA A 86 -2.67 16.10 11.53
CA ALA A 86 -3.27 15.81 12.83
C ALA A 86 -4.67 16.43 13.00
N PRO A 87 -4.88 17.76 12.81
CA PRO A 87 -6.22 18.36 12.97
C PRO A 87 -7.22 17.84 11.94
N LEU A 88 -6.78 17.54 10.71
CA LEU A 88 -7.63 16.93 9.69
C LEU A 88 -8.12 15.53 10.13
N ASN A 89 -7.21 14.68 10.61
CA ASN A 89 -7.59 13.33 11.06
C ASN A 89 -8.53 13.38 12.26
N ILE A 90 -8.31 14.30 13.20
CA ILE A 90 -9.21 14.51 14.34
C ILE A 90 -10.59 14.96 13.86
N GLY A 91 -10.65 15.95 12.96
CA GLY A 91 -11.91 16.45 12.40
C GLY A 91 -12.68 15.37 11.64
N VAL A 92 -11.98 14.56 10.84
CA VAL A 92 -12.57 13.41 10.15
C VAL A 92 -13.10 12.39 11.16
N ALA A 93 -12.31 12.05 12.19
CA ALA A 93 -12.72 11.09 13.20
C ALA A 93 -14.00 11.53 13.93
N LEU A 94 -14.07 12.79 14.36
CA LEU A 94 -15.26 13.35 15.00
C LEU A 94 -16.49 13.33 14.08
N PHE A 95 -16.32 13.79 12.83
CA PHE A 95 -17.41 13.82 11.85
C PHE A 95 -17.99 12.43 11.58
N PHE A 96 -17.13 11.43 11.35
CA PHE A 96 -17.58 10.06 11.07
C PHE A 96 -18.14 9.33 12.30
N SER A 97 -17.62 9.63 13.49
CA SER A 97 -18.16 9.09 14.74
C SER A 97 -19.59 9.57 14.96
N PHE A 98 -19.81 10.88 14.84
CA PHE A 98 -21.14 11.47 14.99
C PHE A 98 -22.11 10.96 13.92
N SER A 99 -21.66 10.92 12.66
CA SER A 99 -22.45 10.38 11.54
C SER A 99 -22.81 8.91 11.74
N HIS A 100 -21.89 8.09 12.27
CA HIS A 100 -22.15 6.69 12.59
C HIS A 100 -23.26 6.57 13.64
N LEU A 101 -23.18 7.32 14.75
CA LEU A 101 -24.20 7.28 15.81
C LEU A 101 -25.58 7.73 15.30
N LEU A 102 -25.63 8.77 14.46
CA LEU A 102 -26.86 9.23 13.84
C LEU A 102 -27.49 8.15 12.94
N LEU A 103 -26.70 7.54 12.06
CA LEU A 103 -27.17 6.50 11.14
C LEU A 103 -27.64 5.25 11.90
N PHE A 104 -26.85 4.80 12.89
CA PHE A 104 -27.22 3.69 13.76
C PHE A 104 -28.54 3.96 14.48
N THR A 105 -28.66 5.11 15.16
CA THR A 105 -29.88 5.43 15.92
C THR A 105 -31.09 5.54 15.01
N SER A 106 -30.93 6.13 13.82
CA SER A 106 -32.00 6.24 12.83
C SER A 106 -32.50 4.87 12.38
N LEU A 107 -31.58 3.96 12.04
CA LEU A 107 -31.91 2.60 11.65
C LEU A 107 -32.54 1.82 12.82
N PHE A 108 -31.97 1.93 14.02
CA PHE A 108 -32.44 1.26 15.22
C PHE A 108 -33.90 1.63 15.52
N VAL A 109 -34.20 2.94 15.54
CA VAL A 109 -35.56 3.43 15.82
C VAL A 109 -36.52 3.02 14.72
N LEU A 110 -36.13 3.12 13.46
CA LEU A 110 -36.95 2.69 12.33
C LEU A 110 -37.37 1.22 12.50
N VAL A 111 -36.41 0.32 12.70
CA VAL A 111 -36.71 -1.11 12.92
C VAL A 111 -37.50 -1.31 14.21
N SER A 112 -37.18 -0.58 15.28
CA SER A 112 -37.89 -0.66 16.55
C SER A 112 -39.37 -0.28 16.42
N THR A 113 -39.69 0.75 15.64
CA THR A 113 -41.08 1.17 15.40
C THR A 113 -41.89 0.17 14.57
N LEU A 114 -41.22 -0.65 13.77
CA LEU A 114 -41.88 -1.65 12.91
C LEU A 114 -42.13 -2.97 13.64
N VAL A 115 -41.25 -3.33 14.57
CA VAL A 115 -41.18 -4.71 15.12
C VAL A 115 -41.51 -4.78 16.62
N PHE A 116 -41.36 -3.69 17.38
CA PHE A 116 -41.42 -3.73 18.85
C PHE A 116 -42.48 -2.78 19.43
N THR A 117 -43.18 -3.27 20.46
CA THR A 117 -44.15 -2.50 21.27
C THR A 117 -43.80 -2.63 22.76
N PRO A 118 -43.43 -1.54 23.47
CA PRO A 118 -43.31 -0.17 23.01
C PRO A 118 -42.06 0.06 22.13
N SER A 119 -42.14 1.04 21.22
CA SER A 119 -41.02 1.43 20.36
C SER A 119 -40.03 2.34 21.09
N HIS A 120 -38.75 2.27 20.70
CA HIS A 120 -37.72 3.15 21.24
C HIS A 120 -37.79 4.57 20.66
N ARG A 121 -37.51 5.58 21.50
CA ARG A 121 -37.45 6.98 21.09
C ARG A 121 -36.05 7.34 20.61
N PHE A 122 -35.96 8.11 19.53
CA PHE A 122 -34.69 8.54 18.94
C PHE A 122 -33.77 9.23 19.94
N ILE A 123 -34.25 10.24 20.66
CA ILE A 123 -33.39 11.00 21.58
C ILE A 123 -32.81 10.14 22.71
N GLY A 124 -33.60 9.18 23.22
CA GLY A 124 -33.16 8.26 24.27
C GLY A 124 -32.08 7.30 23.77
N MET A 125 -32.29 6.71 22.59
CA MET A 125 -31.29 5.82 22.00
C MET A 125 -30.05 6.55 21.51
N PHE A 126 -30.20 7.77 20.97
CA PHE A 126 -29.06 8.58 20.58
C PHE A 126 -28.18 8.90 21.79
N ASN A 127 -28.76 9.36 22.90
CA ASN A 127 -28.02 9.67 24.12
C ASN A 127 -27.34 8.42 24.70
N THR A 128 -28.02 7.28 24.66
CA THR A 128 -27.45 5.99 25.10
C THR A 128 -26.27 5.58 24.22
N ALA A 129 -26.40 5.68 22.89
CA ALA A 129 -25.34 5.36 21.95
C ALA A 129 -24.16 6.35 22.07
N LEU A 130 -24.44 7.64 22.28
CA LEU A 130 -23.42 8.66 22.51
C LEU A 130 -22.64 8.39 23.80
N SER A 131 -23.32 8.02 24.89
CA SER A 131 -22.67 7.71 26.17
C SER A 131 -21.83 6.44 26.08
N ASN A 132 -22.37 5.39 25.46
CA ASN A 132 -21.80 4.04 25.58
C ASN A 132 -20.96 3.60 24.38
N GLN A 133 -21.12 4.22 23.21
CA GLN A 133 -20.52 3.77 21.95
C GLN A 133 -19.70 4.85 21.24
N PHE A 134 -19.72 6.11 21.72
CA PHE A 134 -18.94 7.17 21.06
C PHE A 134 -17.44 6.86 21.07
N TYR A 135 -16.90 6.37 22.19
CA TYR A 135 -15.46 6.10 22.29
C TYR A 135 -14.97 5.06 21.26
N ILE A 136 -15.75 3.99 21.01
CA ILE A 136 -15.33 2.95 20.06
C ILE A 136 -15.37 3.48 18.62
N THR A 137 -16.37 4.27 18.26
CA THR A 137 -16.42 4.92 16.94
C THR A 137 -15.27 5.92 16.77
N LEU A 138 -14.97 6.72 17.79
CA LEU A 138 -13.91 7.72 17.76
C LEU A 138 -12.53 7.08 17.59
N LEU A 139 -12.23 6.06 18.39
CA LEU A 139 -10.98 5.31 18.29
C LEU A 139 -10.86 4.65 16.91
N TRP A 140 -11.92 4.02 16.42
CA TRP A 140 -11.90 3.38 15.12
C TRP A 140 -11.59 4.37 13.99
N TYR A 141 -12.30 5.49 13.91
CA TYR A 141 -12.11 6.47 12.84
C TYR A 141 -10.87 7.34 12.99
N ALA A 142 -10.27 7.41 14.18
CA ALA A 142 -8.95 8.04 14.36
C ALA A 142 -7.81 7.10 13.94
N ILE A 143 -7.89 5.83 14.33
CA ILE A 143 -6.79 4.87 14.21
C ILE A 143 -6.78 4.21 12.84
N VAL A 144 -7.91 3.66 12.38
CA VAL A 144 -7.94 2.82 11.17
C VAL A 144 -7.49 3.58 9.92
N PRO A 145 -7.94 4.82 9.65
CA PRO A 145 -7.42 5.61 8.53
C PRO A 145 -5.93 5.93 8.64
N SER A 146 -5.46 6.23 9.85
CA SER A 146 -4.06 6.53 10.12
C SER A 146 -3.16 5.32 9.86
N ILE A 147 -3.56 4.14 10.35
CA ILE A 147 -2.86 2.88 10.09
C ILE A 147 -2.91 2.54 8.61
N ALA A 148 -4.06 2.67 7.94
CA ALA A 148 -4.19 2.39 6.51
C ALA A 148 -3.23 3.25 5.67
N ILE A 149 -3.04 4.52 6.04
CA ILE A 149 -2.06 5.40 5.39
C ILE A 149 -0.63 5.00 5.74
N ALA A 150 -0.35 4.69 7.00
CA ALA A 150 0.98 4.26 7.46
C ALA A 150 1.42 2.96 6.76
N LEU A 151 0.58 1.92 6.75
CA LEU A 151 0.83 0.65 6.06
C LEU A 151 1.02 0.85 4.55
N ARG A 152 0.24 1.76 3.94
CA ARG A 152 0.46 2.14 2.53
C ARG A 152 1.80 2.81 2.32
N ASN A 153 2.24 3.67 3.23
CA ASN A 153 3.55 4.33 3.12
C ASN A 153 4.72 3.36 3.38
N LEU A 154 4.52 2.33 4.21
CA LEU A 154 5.48 1.24 4.42
C LEU A 154 5.58 0.35 3.17
N ASN A 155 4.44 0.00 2.58
CA ASN A 155 4.36 -0.83 1.37
C ASN A 155 4.58 -0.04 0.08
N ARG A 156 4.69 1.28 0.16
CA ARG A 156 5.39 2.05 -0.84
C ARG A 156 6.88 1.71 -0.68
N THR A 157 7.31 0.60 -1.31
CA THR A 157 8.57 0.69 -2.05
C THR A 157 8.50 2.02 -2.80
N PRO A 158 9.52 2.89 -2.76
CA PRO A 158 9.50 4.15 -3.49
C PRO A 158 9.19 3.82 -4.95
N SER A 159 7.91 3.83 -5.30
CA SER A 159 7.47 3.70 -6.66
C SER A 159 7.95 4.98 -7.29
N PRO A 160 8.65 4.90 -8.42
CA PRO A 160 9.28 6.05 -9.04
C PRO A 160 8.23 6.97 -9.69
N THR A 161 7.25 7.45 -8.93
CA THR A 161 6.44 8.62 -9.27
C THR A 161 7.32 9.86 -9.13
N GLY A 162 8.31 9.94 -10.02
CA GLY A 162 9.45 10.85 -9.95
C GLY A 162 10.73 10.33 -10.62
N VAL A 163 10.75 9.15 -11.28
CA VAL A 163 11.79 8.92 -12.30
C VAL A 163 11.41 9.83 -13.46
N SER A 164 11.89 11.07 -13.38
CA SER A 164 12.01 11.95 -14.53
C SER A 164 12.53 11.10 -15.68
N GLU A 165 11.75 11.00 -16.77
CA GLU A 165 12.15 10.25 -17.98
C GLU A 165 13.47 10.79 -18.54
N VAL A 166 13.85 12.00 -18.13
CA VAL A 166 15.11 12.63 -18.49
C VAL A 166 16.13 12.60 -17.34
N ILE A 167 17.40 12.42 -17.70
CA ILE A 167 18.57 12.63 -16.85
C ILE A 167 19.28 13.92 -17.29
N ARG A 168 19.72 14.73 -16.32
CA ARG A 168 20.52 15.94 -16.58
C ARG A 168 21.99 15.64 -16.36
N LEU A 169 22.80 15.81 -17.38
CA LEU A 169 24.24 15.52 -17.40
C LEU A 169 25.03 16.79 -17.66
N LYS A 170 26.21 16.93 -17.04
CA LYS A 170 27.11 18.07 -17.30
C LYS A 170 28.10 17.69 -18.40
N LYS A 171 28.22 18.53 -19.44
CA LYS A 171 29.22 18.38 -20.51
C LYS A 171 29.76 19.75 -20.90
N ALA A 172 31.09 19.94 -20.78
CA ALA A 172 31.80 21.16 -21.18
C ALA A 172 31.13 22.47 -20.69
N GLY A 173 30.75 22.52 -19.41
CA GLY A 173 30.10 23.68 -18.80
C GLY A 173 28.60 23.83 -19.08
N LYS A 174 28.00 22.97 -19.92
CA LYS A 174 26.56 22.96 -20.22
C LYS A 174 25.84 21.81 -19.51
N ILE A 175 24.56 22.02 -19.19
CA ILE A 175 23.66 20.96 -18.71
C ILE A 175 22.90 20.41 -19.92
N VAL A 176 23.14 19.15 -20.25
CA VAL A 176 22.45 18.42 -21.31
C VAL A 176 21.36 17.57 -20.67
N THR A 177 20.13 17.69 -21.17
CA THR A 177 18.99 16.88 -20.71
C THR A 177 18.75 15.77 -21.73
N LEU A 178 18.81 14.51 -21.31
CA LEU A 178 18.69 13.35 -22.19
C LEU A 178 17.60 12.40 -21.69
N PRO A 179 16.80 11.79 -22.57
CA PRO A 179 15.93 10.67 -22.20
C PRO A 179 16.77 9.53 -21.62
N LYS A 180 16.35 8.95 -20.49
CA LYS A 180 17.04 7.83 -19.85
C LYS A 180 17.11 6.62 -20.78
N GLU A 181 16.09 6.41 -21.61
CA GLU A 181 16.04 5.37 -22.64
C GLU A 181 17.20 5.44 -23.66
N SER A 182 17.77 6.64 -23.88
CA SER A 182 18.92 6.82 -24.78
C SER A 182 20.23 6.27 -24.21
N ILE A 183 20.27 5.95 -22.91
CA ILE A 183 21.43 5.36 -22.24
C ILE A 183 21.50 3.88 -22.60
N GLN A 184 22.63 3.44 -23.12
CA GLN A 184 22.90 2.02 -23.40
C GLN A 184 23.51 1.33 -22.18
N TYR A 185 24.49 1.96 -21.54
CA TYR A 185 25.14 1.42 -20.35
C TYR A 185 25.89 2.50 -19.58
N ILE A 186 26.26 2.18 -18.33
CA ILE A 186 27.01 3.06 -17.43
C ILE A 186 28.16 2.25 -16.83
N ILE A 187 29.37 2.80 -16.87
CA ILE A 187 30.57 2.18 -16.28
C ILE A 187 31.17 3.12 -15.23
N THR A 188 31.76 2.55 -14.19
CA THR A 188 32.56 3.33 -13.23
C THR A 188 33.98 3.56 -13.75
N ASP A 189 34.34 4.82 -13.98
CA ASP A 189 35.70 5.30 -14.25
C ASP A 189 36.15 6.18 -13.06
N LYS A 190 36.55 5.52 -11.95
CA LYS A 190 36.79 6.19 -10.66
C LYS A 190 37.64 7.46 -10.82
N PRO A 191 37.25 8.60 -10.21
CA PRO A 191 36.15 8.77 -9.25
C PRO A 191 34.76 8.99 -9.87
N TYR A 192 34.64 8.96 -11.20
CA TYR A 192 33.43 9.30 -11.92
C TYR A 192 32.68 8.07 -12.46
N SER A 193 31.45 8.27 -12.90
CA SER A 193 30.71 7.30 -13.71
C SER A 193 30.58 7.84 -15.13
N THR A 194 30.86 7.01 -16.12
CA THR A 194 30.66 7.36 -17.53
C THR A 194 29.36 6.75 -18.02
N ILE A 195 28.46 7.59 -18.49
CA ILE A 195 27.18 7.23 -19.09
C ILE A 195 27.37 7.20 -20.61
N TYR A 196 27.08 6.05 -21.21
CA TYR A 196 27.20 5.83 -22.64
C TYR A 196 25.81 5.86 -23.28
N THR A 197 25.64 6.72 -24.28
CA THR A 197 24.49 6.74 -25.19
C THR A 197 24.96 6.27 -26.57
N LYS A 198 24.02 6.10 -27.50
CA LYS A 198 24.32 5.68 -28.88
C LYS A 198 25.39 6.55 -29.57
N ASP A 199 25.35 7.86 -29.35
CA ASP A 199 26.17 8.81 -30.10
C ASP A 199 27.27 9.47 -29.23
N GLN A 200 27.14 9.43 -27.91
CA GLN A 200 27.97 10.24 -27.00
C GLN A 200 28.24 9.54 -25.67
N LYS A 201 29.31 9.98 -25.00
CA LYS A 201 29.59 9.63 -23.59
C LYS A 201 29.58 10.87 -22.71
N PHE A 202 29.13 10.71 -21.47
CA PHE A 202 28.99 11.76 -20.48
C PHE A 202 29.64 11.34 -19.17
N LEU A 203 30.44 12.24 -18.59
CA LEU A 203 31.04 12.01 -17.28
C LEU A 203 30.11 12.57 -16.19
N ASP A 204 29.80 11.73 -15.21
CA ASP A 204 28.93 12.06 -14.10
C ASP A 204 29.65 11.85 -12.76
N ASN A 205 29.41 12.74 -11.81
CA ASN A 205 30.03 12.68 -10.47
C ASN A 205 29.27 11.77 -9.50
N ARG A 206 28.08 11.29 -9.89
CA ARG A 206 27.30 10.32 -9.11
C ARG A 206 27.92 8.94 -9.26
N ASN A 207 27.89 8.17 -8.18
CA ASN A 207 28.30 6.76 -8.20
C ASN A 207 27.19 5.87 -8.78
N LEU A 208 27.51 4.62 -9.11
CA LEU A 208 26.52 3.68 -9.67
C LEU A 208 25.32 3.44 -8.75
N LYS A 209 25.47 3.46 -7.43
CA LYS A 209 24.33 3.27 -6.51
C LYS A 209 23.35 4.44 -6.59
N GLN A 210 23.86 5.66 -6.75
CA GLN A 210 23.04 6.86 -6.95
C GLN A 210 22.35 6.84 -8.32
N LEU A 211 23.07 6.46 -9.38
CA LEU A 211 22.50 6.34 -10.72
C LEU A 211 21.45 5.23 -10.80
N GLU A 212 21.72 4.06 -10.21
CA GLU A 212 20.79 2.94 -10.09
C GLU A 212 19.46 3.34 -9.43
N ALA A 213 19.50 4.18 -8.38
CA ALA A 213 18.30 4.67 -7.70
C ALA A 213 17.45 5.63 -8.55
N GLU A 214 18.03 6.25 -9.59
CA GLU A 214 17.33 7.16 -10.49
C GLU A 214 16.83 6.49 -11.78
N LEU A 215 17.26 5.26 -12.08
CA LEU A 215 16.94 4.55 -13.32
C LEU A 215 15.74 3.62 -13.14
N ASN A 216 15.00 3.37 -14.23
CA ASN A 216 13.88 2.42 -14.18
C ASN A 216 14.43 0.99 -14.04
N PRO A 217 14.15 0.27 -12.94
CA PRO A 217 14.67 -1.07 -12.71
C PRO A 217 14.15 -2.12 -13.70
N SER A 218 13.08 -1.81 -14.44
CA SER A 218 12.54 -2.68 -15.51
C SER A 218 13.34 -2.58 -16.81
N ILE A 219 14.13 -1.51 -16.98
CA ILE A 219 14.92 -1.23 -18.19
C ILE A 219 16.42 -1.33 -17.89
N PHE A 220 16.84 -0.92 -16.69
CA PHE A 220 18.24 -0.89 -16.29
C PHE A 220 18.53 -1.96 -15.25
N ALA A 221 19.46 -2.85 -15.56
CA ALA A 221 19.95 -3.85 -14.64
C ALA A 221 21.38 -3.52 -14.21
N ARG A 222 21.67 -3.60 -12.91
CA ARG A 222 23.05 -3.59 -12.41
C ARG A 222 23.63 -4.99 -12.54
N VAL A 223 24.62 -5.14 -13.41
CA VAL A 223 25.14 -6.45 -13.87
C VAL A 223 26.53 -6.76 -13.31
N HIS A 224 27.26 -5.74 -12.87
CA HIS A 224 28.55 -5.87 -12.21
C HIS A 224 28.68 -4.81 -11.11
N ARG A 225 29.71 -4.95 -10.26
CA ARG A 225 30.01 -3.92 -9.26
C ARG A 225 30.30 -2.53 -9.88
N SER A 226 30.73 -2.53 -11.15
CA SER A 226 31.16 -1.36 -11.92
C SER A 226 30.39 -1.13 -13.22
N SER A 227 29.25 -1.81 -13.44
CA SER A 227 28.42 -1.54 -14.63
C SER A 227 26.92 -1.71 -14.39
N ILE A 228 26.16 -0.83 -15.05
CA ILE A 228 24.70 -0.87 -15.21
C ILE A 228 24.42 -0.91 -16.71
N VAL A 229 23.48 -1.74 -17.15
CA VAL A 229 23.18 -1.96 -18.56
C VAL A 229 21.69 -1.74 -18.81
N ASN A 230 21.36 -1.09 -19.92
CA ASN A 230 20.02 -1.08 -20.47
C ASN A 230 19.73 -2.44 -21.11
N THR A 231 18.79 -3.18 -20.55
CA THR A 231 18.46 -4.54 -20.97
C THR A 231 17.90 -4.60 -22.39
N THR A 232 17.28 -3.52 -22.86
CA THR A 232 16.78 -3.39 -24.24
C THR A 232 17.89 -3.20 -25.27
N ALA A 233 19.10 -2.85 -24.83
CA ALA A 233 20.27 -2.65 -25.70
C ALA A 233 21.13 -3.92 -25.86
N ILE A 234 20.74 -5.04 -25.25
CA ILE A 234 21.47 -6.31 -25.31
C ILE A 234 21.11 -7.03 -26.62
N THR A 235 22.12 -7.48 -27.36
CA THR A 235 21.97 -8.25 -28.60
C THR A 235 22.25 -9.74 -28.40
N GLU A 236 23.19 -10.08 -27.51
CA GLU A 236 23.59 -11.46 -27.24
C GLU A 236 24.02 -11.63 -25.79
N LEU A 237 23.77 -12.81 -25.21
CA LEU A 237 24.23 -13.22 -23.88
C LEU A 237 24.93 -14.59 -23.98
N ILE A 238 26.23 -14.62 -23.67
CA ILE A 238 27.06 -15.82 -23.76
C ILE A 238 27.49 -16.25 -22.36
N SER A 239 27.26 -17.51 -21.99
CA SER A 239 27.74 -18.04 -20.72
C SER A 239 29.25 -18.27 -20.74
N ARG A 240 29.94 -17.94 -19.65
CA ARG A 240 31.37 -18.20 -19.47
C ARG A 240 31.68 -19.56 -18.80
N ASN A 241 30.68 -20.44 -18.68
CA ASN A 241 30.78 -21.75 -18.01
C ASN A 241 31.23 -21.70 -16.54
N ASN A 242 31.13 -20.53 -15.88
CA ASN A 242 31.52 -20.33 -14.48
C ASN A 242 30.45 -19.56 -13.66
N GLY A 243 29.24 -19.45 -14.22
CA GLY A 243 28.10 -18.70 -13.67
C GLY A 243 28.08 -17.22 -14.06
N ASP A 244 29.15 -16.67 -14.61
CA ASP A 244 29.14 -15.34 -15.24
C ASP A 244 28.75 -15.43 -16.70
N PHE A 245 28.29 -14.30 -17.25
CA PHE A 245 27.91 -14.15 -18.64
C PHE A 245 28.65 -12.94 -19.24
N ASP A 246 28.86 -12.96 -20.54
CA ASP A 246 29.29 -11.80 -21.31
C ASP A 246 28.12 -11.39 -22.21
N ALA A 247 27.67 -10.13 -22.11
CA ALA A 247 26.61 -9.59 -22.94
C ALA A 247 27.20 -8.69 -24.01
N THR A 248 26.80 -8.92 -25.26
CA THR A 248 27.07 -8.02 -26.37
C THR A 248 25.94 -7.00 -26.46
N LEU A 249 26.28 -5.71 -26.57
CA LEU A 249 25.33 -4.62 -26.75
C LEU A 249 25.19 -4.23 -28.23
N GLN A 250 24.18 -3.41 -28.54
CA GLN A 250 23.92 -2.90 -29.89
C GLN A 250 25.09 -2.13 -30.53
N ASP A 251 25.96 -1.53 -29.73
CA ASP A 251 27.18 -0.85 -30.19
C ASP A 251 28.39 -1.81 -30.35
N GLY A 252 28.18 -3.12 -30.15
CA GLY A 252 29.21 -4.15 -30.17
C GLY A 252 30.02 -4.22 -28.87
N LYS A 253 29.72 -3.41 -27.85
CA LYS A 253 30.44 -3.47 -26.58
C LYS A 253 30.09 -4.75 -25.82
N ILE A 254 31.12 -5.44 -25.33
CA ILE A 254 30.96 -6.61 -24.47
C ILE A 254 31.07 -6.17 -23.00
N ILE A 255 30.05 -6.50 -22.20
CA ILE A 255 30.00 -6.22 -20.76
C ILE A 255 29.82 -7.53 -20.00
N ARG A 256 30.64 -7.74 -18.97
CA ARG A 256 30.55 -8.91 -18.08
C ARG A 256 29.39 -8.75 -17.09
N PHE A 257 28.58 -9.78 -17.01
CA PHE A 257 27.49 -9.97 -16.05
C PHE A 257 27.99 -10.93 -14.97
N SER A 258 28.10 -10.43 -13.75
CA SER A 258 28.59 -11.21 -12.62
C SER A 258 27.46 -11.99 -11.96
N ARG A 259 27.75 -13.26 -11.62
CA ARG A 259 26.93 -14.13 -10.78
C ARG A 259 26.56 -13.52 -9.43
N HIS A 260 27.37 -12.62 -8.87
CA HIS A 260 27.04 -11.93 -7.62
C HIS A 260 25.87 -10.96 -7.76
N TYR A 261 25.58 -10.51 -8.99
CA TYR A 261 24.45 -9.64 -9.31
C TYR A 261 23.32 -10.39 -10.00
N ARG A 262 23.34 -11.74 -9.98
CA ARG A 262 22.41 -12.60 -10.74
C ARG A 262 20.94 -12.23 -10.52
N ALA A 263 20.55 -11.95 -9.28
CA ALA A 263 19.18 -11.54 -8.94
C ALA A 263 18.65 -10.34 -9.76
N ASN A 264 19.54 -9.46 -10.22
CA ASN A 264 19.15 -8.25 -10.98
C ASN A 264 18.89 -8.52 -12.46
N TRP A 265 19.41 -9.62 -13.02
CA TRP A 265 19.37 -9.90 -14.45
C TRP A 265 18.95 -11.36 -14.76
N ASP A 266 18.48 -12.09 -13.74
CA ASP A 266 18.03 -13.48 -13.87
C ASP A 266 16.90 -13.64 -14.89
N HIS A 267 15.97 -12.67 -14.88
CA HIS A 267 14.82 -12.57 -15.78
C HIS A 267 15.18 -12.45 -17.26
N LEU A 268 16.43 -12.13 -17.61
CA LEU A 268 16.87 -12.03 -19.02
C LEU A 268 17.17 -13.38 -19.67
N LEU A 269 17.20 -14.47 -18.90
CA LEU A 269 17.45 -15.82 -19.43
C LEU A 269 16.17 -16.63 -19.71
N HIS A 270 14.98 -16.03 -19.53
CA HIS A 270 13.68 -16.72 -19.61
C HIS A 270 12.73 -16.04 -20.57
#